data_AF-A0A8J5JII8-F1
#
_entry.id   AF-A0A8J5JII8-F1
#
_cell.length_a   1.000
_cell.length_b   1.000
_cell.length_c   1.000
_cell.angle_alpha   90.00
_cell.angle_beta   90.00
_cell.angle_gamma   90.00
#
_symmetry.space_group_name_H-M   'P 1'
#
loop_
_entity.id
_entity.type
_entity.pdbx_description
1 polymer ?
#
loop_
_entity_poly.entity_id
_entity_poly.type
_entity_poly.pdbx_seq_one_letter_code
_entity_poly.pdbx_strand_id
1 'polypeptide(L)'
;MESVWFTFQKAKYLWDDGEKKRFVGLQFPVDLQFRTLQMDVPEFMELFKERATAPFFVFQVFCVGLWCLDEYWYYSLFTLFMLVIFECTLVYRNRRWRSVMTDQLVPGDIVSVSRSQNDNLVPCDLLLLRGPCVVDESMLTGESVPQMKESLEAVELDRYLDLTTDAKLHVLFGGTKVVQHTPPSKTVTGLRAPDNGCVCYVLRTNFNTAQGKLLRTILYGVSRVTANNLETFAFILFLLIFAIAAASYVWVKGKFGLQLGV
;
A
#
# COMPACT_ATOMS: atom_id res chain seq x y z
N MET A 1 -21.06 -27.50 -12.75
CA MET A 1 -21.79 -26.27 -13.11
C MET A 1 -20.79 -25.14 -13.04
N GLU A 2 -20.48 -24.49 -14.17
CA GLU A 2 -19.66 -23.28 -14.17
C GLU A 2 -20.42 -22.19 -13.42
N SER A 3 -19.80 -21.62 -12.38
CA SER A 3 -20.39 -20.48 -11.67
C SER A 3 -20.41 -19.28 -12.60
N VAL A 4 -21.57 -18.66 -12.78
CA VAL A 4 -21.71 -17.44 -13.58
C VAL A 4 -21.10 -16.28 -12.78
N TRP A 5 -20.18 -15.53 -13.38
CA TRP A 5 -19.54 -14.38 -12.74
C TRP A 5 -19.31 -13.26 -13.75
N PHE A 6 -19.22 -12.02 -13.26
CA PHE A 6 -18.75 -10.88 -14.04
C PHE A 6 -17.89 -9.97 -13.19
N THR A 7 -17.11 -9.11 -13.86
CA THR A 7 -16.30 -8.09 -13.20
C THR A 7 -16.87 -6.72 -13.54
N PHE A 8 -17.14 -5.91 -12.53
CA PHE A 8 -17.60 -4.54 -12.70
C PHE A 8 -16.89 -3.62 -11.71
N GLN A 9 -16.37 -2.49 -12.20
CA GLN A 9 -15.58 -1.53 -11.41
C GLN A 9 -14.45 -2.21 -10.61
N LYS A 10 -13.75 -3.20 -11.19
CA LYS A 10 -12.67 -3.97 -10.52
C LYS A 10 -13.12 -4.77 -9.28
N ALA A 11 -14.43 -5.03 -9.14
CA ALA A 11 -14.98 -6.01 -8.20
C ALA A 11 -15.52 -7.22 -8.98
N LYS A 12 -15.21 -8.42 -8.53
CA LYS A 12 -15.81 -9.66 -9.08
C LYS A 12 -17.13 -9.94 -8.36
N TYR A 13 -18.18 -10.14 -9.15
CA TYR A 13 -19.51 -10.51 -8.69
C TYR A 13 -19.78 -11.95 -9.09
N LEU A 14 -20.24 -12.75 -8.13
CA LEU A 14 -20.63 -14.13 -8.33
C LEU A 14 -22.15 -14.21 -8.33
N TRP A 15 -22.69 -15.04 -9.21
CA TRP A 15 -24.09 -15.42 -9.15
C TRP A 15 -24.32 -16.30 -7.92
N ASP A 16 -25.16 -15.83 -7.01
CA ASP A 16 -25.65 -16.60 -5.88
C ASP A 16 -26.95 -17.31 -6.29
N ASP A 17 -26.86 -18.63 -6.44
CA ASP A 17 -28.00 -19.50 -6.80
C ASP A 17 -28.90 -19.84 -5.58
N GLY A 18 -28.65 -19.21 -4.43
CA GLY A 18 -29.53 -19.27 -3.27
C GLY A 18 -30.88 -18.57 -3.50
N GLU A 19 -31.69 -18.49 -2.43
CA GLU A 19 -33.09 -18.04 -2.50
C GLU A 19 -33.31 -16.68 -3.18
N LYS A 20 -32.33 -15.78 -3.12
CA LYS A 20 -32.45 -14.40 -3.62
C LYS A 20 -31.98 -14.19 -5.06
N LYS A 21 -31.47 -15.22 -5.76
CA LYS A 21 -31.03 -15.20 -7.17
C LYS A 21 -30.44 -13.85 -7.60
N ARG A 22 -29.29 -13.50 -7.03
CA ARG A 22 -28.67 -12.17 -7.21
C ARG A 22 -27.17 -12.28 -7.41
N PHE A 23 -26.60 -11.27 -8.03
CA PHE A 23 -25.16 -11.10 -8.06
C PHE A 23 -24.67 -10.49 -6.76
N VAL A 24 -23.79 -11.20 -6.06
CA VAL A 24 -23.17 -10.74 -4.81
C VAL A 24 -21.69 -10.48 -5.08
N GLY A 25 -21.17 -9.37 -4.56
CA GLY A 25 -19.72 -9.12 -4.61
C GLY A 25 -18.98 -10.24 -3.87
N LEU A 26 -17.77 -10.57 -4.32
CA LEU A 26 -16.95 -11.62 -3.71
C LEU A 26 -16.82 -11.37 -2.19
N GLN A 27 -17.56 -12.15 -1.39
CA GLN A 27 -17.33 -12.23 0.04
C GLN A 27 -16.16 -13.19 0.26
N PHE A 28 -15.35 -12.90 1.27
CA PHE A 28 -14.21 -13.74 1.63
C PHE A 28 -14.72 -15.17 1.85
N PRO A 29 -14.29 -16.15 1.03
CA PRO A 29 -14.75 -17.51 1.18
C PRO A 29 -14.02 -18.15 2.36
N VAL A 30 -14.77 -18.61 3.37
CA VAL A 30 -14.22 -19.50 4.39
C VAL A 30 -14.05 -20.94 3.81
N ASP A 31 -14.67 -21.24 2.66
CA ASP A 31 -14.86 -22.62 2.17
C ASP A 31 -14.44 -22.91 0.70
N LEU A 32 -13.54 -22.17 0.05
CA LEU A 32 -13.12 -22.44 -1.35
C LEU A 32 -11.61 -22.58 -1.58
N GLN A 33 -11.27 -23.45 -2.54
CA GLN A 33 -9.90 -23.86 -2.87
C GLN A 33 -9.13 -22.86 -3.78
N PHE A 34 -7.84 -22.75 -3.49
CA PHE A 34 -6.83 -21.76 -3.92
C PHE A 34 -6.53 -21.58 -5.43
N ARG A 35 -7.29 -22.14 -6.39
CA ARG A 35 -6.81 -22.26 -7.80
C ARG A 35 -7.50 -21.39 -8.87
N THR A 36 -8.55 -20.63 -8.55
CA THR A 36 -9.41 -19.97 -9.56
C THR A 36 -9.64 -18.47 -9.36
N LEU A 37 -8.80 -17.82 -8.55
CA LEU A 37 -8.80 -16.36 -8.40
C LEU A 37 -7.81 -15.71 -9.38
N GLN A 38 -8.11 -15.78 -10.67
CA GLN A 38 -7.57 -14.81 -11.62
C GLN A 38 -8.38 -13.51 -11.48
N MET A 39 -7.72 -12.49 -10.93
CA MET A 39 -8.18 -11.12 -11.03
C MET A 39 -7.32 -10.45 -12.09
N ASP A 40 -7.94 -9.90 -13.14
CA ASP A 40 -7.27 -8.97 -14.04
C ASP A 40 -7.02 -7.66 -13.29
N VAL A 41 -5.86 -7.63 -12.63
CA VAL A 41 -5.21 -6.40 -12.19
C VAL A 41 -5.02 -5.56 -13.45
N PRO A 42 -5.45 -4.28 -13.50
CA PRO A 42 -5.06 -3.42 -14.62
C PRO A 42 -3.54 -3.48 -14.75
N GLU A 43 -3.01 -3.64 -15.97
CA GLU A 43 -1.57 -3.70 -16.17
C GLU A 43 -0.92 -2.54 -15.42
N PHE A 44 0.10 -2.85 -14.62
CA PHE A 44 0.90 -1.87 -13.88
C PHE A 44 1.22 -0.63 -14.73
N MET A 45 1.39 -0.82 -16.04
CA MET A 45 1.70 0.20 -17.02
C MET A 45 0.60 1.26 -17.22
N GLU A 46 -0.70 0.91 -17.09
CA GLU A 46 -1.79 1.89 -17.19
C GLU A 46 -1.87 2.77 -15.94
N LEU A 47 -1.74 2.17 -14.74
CA LEU A 47 -1.72 2.89 -13.47
C LEU A 47 -0.45 3.74 -13.31
N PHE A 48 0.69 3.19 -13.76
CA PHE A 48 1.97 3.87 -13.79
C PHE A 48 1.93 5.03 -14.78
N LYS A 49 1.33 4.90 -15.97
CA LYS A 49 1.20 6.02 -16.92
C LYS A 49 0.44 7.21 -16.33
N GLU A 50 -0.66 6.97 -15.62
CA GLU A 50 -1.48 8.04 -15.02
C GLU A 50 -0.74 8.79 -13.90
N ARG A 51 0.08 8.09 -13.10
CA ARG A 51 0.95 8.71 -12.07
C ARG A 51 2.27 9.25 -12.64
N ALA A 52 2.78 8.67 -13.71
CA ALA A 52 4.03 9.09 -14.35
C ALA A 52 3.88 10.41 -15.10
N THR A 53 2.66 10.77 -15.52
CA THR A 53 2.34 12.10 -16.06
C THR A 53 2.11 13.15 -14.98
N ALA A 54 2.15 12.79 -13.70
CA ALA A 54 2.05 13.76 -12.62
C ALA A 54 3.28 14.69 -12.66
N PRO A 55 3.10 16.03 -12.65
CA PRO A 55 4.19 17.00 -12.75
C PRO A 55 5.32 16.76 -11.75
N PHE A 56 4.96 16.38 -10.52
CA PHE A 56 5.91 16.09 -9.45
C PHE A 56 6.78 14.87 -9.75
N PHE A 57 6.19 13.78 -10.26
CA PHE A 57 6.91 12.55 -10.58
C PHE A 57 7.88 12.77 -11.75
N VAL A 58 7.44 13.45 -12.82
CA VAL A 58 8.30 13.80 -13.95
C VAL A 58 9.49 14.64 -13.50
N PHE A 59 9.25 15.63 -12.62
CA PHE A 59 10.31 16.48 -12.08
C PHE A 59 11.27 15.70 -11.18
N GLN A 60 10.78 14.81 -10.31
CA GLN A 60 11.62 13.96 -9.48
C GLN A 60 12.53 13.03 -10.31
N VAL A 61 11.98 12.36 -11.32
CA VAL A 61 12.77 11.48 -12.21
C VAL A 61 13.83 12.29 -12.98
N PHE A 62 13.48 13.50 -13.45
CA PHE A 62 14.42 14.40 -14.09
C PHE A 62 15.55 14.86 -13.14
N CYS A 63 15.22 15.24 -11.90
CA CYS A 63 16.20 15.60 -10.88
C CYS A 63 17.14 14.45 -10.52
N VAL A 64 16.61 13.22 -10.40
CA VAL A 64 17.42 12.02 -10.19
C VAL A 64 18.34 11.77 -11.39
N GLY A 65 17.83 11.95 -12.62
CA GLY A 65 18.63 11.85 -13.85
C GLY A 65 19.78 12.87 -13.91
N LEU A 66 19.55 14.11 -13.48
CA LEU A 66 20.59 15.13 -13.36
C LEU A 66 21.61 14.78 -12.28
N TRP A 67 21.18 14.22 -11.15
CA TRP A 67 22.08 13.75 -10.09
C TRP A 67 22.92 12.54 -10.51
N CYS A 68 22.40 11.69 -11.39
CA CYS A 68 23.17 10.59 -11.98
C CYS A 68 24.24 11.03 -12.99
N LEU A 69 24.19 12.28 -13.47
CA LEU A 69 25.20 12.87 -14.36
C LEU A 69 26.39 13.50 -13.62
N ASP A 70 26.29 13.63 -12.29
CA ASP A 70 27.38 14.06 -11.43
C ASP A 70 28.08 12.83 -10.80
N GLU A 71 29.30 12.98 -10.26
CA GLU A 71 30.18 11.89 -9.76
C GLU A 71 29.57 11.03 -8.60
N TYR A 72 28.30 11.23 -8.26
CA TYR A 72 27.58 10.68 -7.12
C TYR A 72 26.39 9.77 -7.47
N TRP A 73 26.27 9.31 -8.73
CA TRP A 73 25.19 8.43 -9.22
C TRP A 73 24.90 7.20 -8.33
N TYR A 74 25.91 6.68 -7.64
CA TYR A 74 25.78 5.54 -6.75
C TYR A 74 24.87 5.81 -5.53
N TYR A 75 24.84 7.04 -4.99
CA TYR A 75 23.96 7.38 -3.86
C TYR A 75 22.49 7.44 -4.28
N SER A 76 22.20 7.99 -5.46
CA SER A 76 20.85 8.05 -6.01
C SER A 76 20.31 6.65 -6.34
N LEU A 77 21.14 5.80 -6.95
CA LEU A 77 20.77 4.41 -7.23
C LEU A 77 20.62 3.58 -5.94
N PHE A 78 21.50 3.78 -4.96
CA PHE A 78 21.41 3.12 -3.66
C PHE A 78 20.13 3.51 -2.92
N THR A 79 19.76 4.79 -2.93
CA THR A 79 18.53 5.28 -2.28
C THR A 79 17.28 4.69 -2.94
N LEU A 80 17.24 4.63 -4.27
CA LEU A 80 16.13 4.02 -5.02
C LEU A 80 16.02 2.51 -4.74
N PHE A 81 17.15 1.80 -4.70
CA PHE A 81 17.21 0.39 -4.33
C PHE A 81 16.78 0.13 -2.87
N MET A 82 17.16 1.01 -1.94
CA MET A 82 16.75 0.95 -0.53
C MET A 82 15.25 1.13 -0.36
N LEU A 83 14.63 2.03 -1.13
CA LEU A 83 13.18 2.25 -1.11
C LEU A 83 12.40 1.03 -1.62
N VAL A 84 12.88 0.34 -2.66
CA VAL A 84 12.22 -0.86 -3.20
C VAL A 84 12.34 -2.06 -2.25
N ILE A 85 13.45 -2.20 -1.52
CA ILE A 85 13.63 -3.29 -0.53
C ILE A 85 12.73 -3.08 0.70
N PHE A 86 12.45 -1.83 1.08
CA PHE A 86 11.62 -1.51 2.24
C PHE A 86 10.13 -1.86 2.07
N GLU A 87 9.68 -2.09 0.83
CA GLU A 87 8.29 -2.45 0.47
C GLU A 87 7.98 -3.96 0.64
N CYS A 88 8.88 -4.71 1.27
CA CYS A 88 8.67 -6.13 1.52
C CYS A 88 8.06 -6.37 2.92
N THR A 89 7.02 -7.20 2.96
CA THR A 89 6.39 -7.68 4.20
C THR A 89 6.88 -9.08 4.52
N LEU A 90 7.05 -9.39 5.81
CA LEU A 90 7.45 -10.72 6.25
C LEU A 90 6.24 -11.67 6.27
N VAL A 91 6.29 -12.74 5.49
CA VAL A 91 5.20 -13.71 5.32
C VAL A 91 5.66 -15.11 5.74
N TYR A 92 4.78 -15.85 6.41
CA TYR A 92 5.00 -17.24 6.80
C TYR A 92 4.35 -18.19 5.78
N ARG A 93 5.16 -18.80 4.91
CA ARG A 93 4.73 -19.78 3.89
C ARG A 93 5.58 -21.04 3.98
N ASN A 94 4.99 -22.22 3.77
CA ASN A 94 5.70 -23.51 3.82
C ASN A 94 6.52 -23.72 5.10
N ARG A 95 5.94 -23.35 6.26
CA ARG A 95 6.57 -23.42 7.59
C ARG A 95 7.86 -22.61 7.75
N ARG A 96 8.09 -21.59 6.90
CA ARG A 96 9.25 -20.70 6.99
C ARG A 96 8.84 -19.25 6.77
N TRP A 97 9.48 -18.35 7.49
CA TRP A 97 9.37 -16.91 7.27
C TRP A 97 10.18 -16.50 6.06
N ARG A 98 9.57 -15.71 5.17
CA ARG A 98 10.18 -15.19 3.94
C ARG A 98 9.72 -13.75 3.74
N SER A 99 10.64 -12.91 3.28
CA SER A 99 10.29 -11.55 2.85
C SER A 99 9.65 -11.64 1.46
N VAL A 100 8.47 -11.05 1.30
CA VAL A 100 7.70 -11.06 0.05
C VAL A 100 7.18 -9.65 -0.18
N MET A 101 7.12 -9.23 -1.45
CA MET A 101 6.53 -7.94 -1.80
C MET A 101 5.03 -7.90 -1.47
N THR A 102 4.56 -6.71 -1.10
CA THR A 102 3.17 -6.48 -0.67
C THR A 102 2.13 -6.84 -1.74
N ASP A 103 2.47 -6.73 -3.02
CA ASP A 103 1.63 -7.10 -4.16
C ASP A 103 1.35 -8.61 -4.27
N GLN A 104 2.23 -9.45 -3.74
CA GLN A 104 2.09 -10.90 -3.72
C GLN A 104 1.34 -11.43 -2.49
N LEU A 105 0.89 -10.55 -1.59
CA LEU A 105 0.05 -10.94 -0.46
C LEU A 105 -1.31 -11.42 -0.97
N VAL A 106 -1.71 -12.59 -0.48
CA VAL A 106 -3.02 -13.15 -0.78
C VAL A 106 -3.79 -13.38 0.52
N PRO A 107 -5.13 -13.29 0.48
CA PRO A 107 -5.95 -13.67 1.62
C PRO A 107 -5.63 -15.11 2.03
N GLY A 108 -5.45 -15.35 3.34
CA GLY A 108 -4.98 -16.63 3.87
C GLY A 108 -3.50 -16.67 4.27
N ASP A 109 -2.68 -15.72 3.81
CA ASP A 109 -1.30 -15.61 4.28
C ASP A 109 -1.24 -15.22 5.76
N ILE A 110 -0.17 -15.66 6.43
CA ILE A 110 0.21 -15.18 7.76
C ILE A 110 1.36 -14.21 7.59
N VAL A 111 1.21 -13.00 8.10
CA VAL A 111 2.19 -11.92 7.97
C VAL A 111 2.65 -11.45 9.34
N SER A 112 3.85 -10.86 9.40
CA SER A 112 4.27 -10.09 10.56
C SER A 112 4.11 -8.61 10.32
N VAL A 113 3.58 -7.92 11.33
CA VAL A 113 3.44 -6.48 11.34
C VAL A 113 4.20 -5.93 12.54
N SER A 114 5.24 -5.16 12.25
CA SER A 114 6.00 -4.41 13.26
C SER A 114 5.55 -2.96 13.30
N ARG A 115 6.19 -2.16 14.16
CA ARG A 115 6.00 -0.70 14.19
C ARG A 115 6.27 -0.10 12.80
N SER A 116 5.36 0.75 12.33
CA SER A 116 5.48 1.47 11.07
C SER A 116 6.58 2.53 11.18
N GLN A 117 7.79 2.21 10.71
CA GLN A 117 8.88 3.18 10.52
C GLN A 117 8.81 3.74 9.10
N ASN A 118 9.14 5.02 8.91
CA ASN A 118 9.15 5.70 7.60
C ASN A 118 7.83 5.55 6.80
N ASP A 119 6.68 5.63 7.47
CA ASP A 119 5.35 5.47 6.87
C ASP A 119 5.14 4.14 6.13
N ASN A 120 5.79 3.07 6.59
CA ASN A 120 5.43 1.71 6.21
C ASN A 120 4.07 1.34 6.84
N LEU A 121 2.99 1.71 6.13
CA LEU A 121 1.60 1.52 6.55
C LEU A 121 1.21 0.04 6.50
N VAL A 122 0.14 -0.30 7.21
CA VAL A 122 -0.44 -1.64 7.12
C VAL A 122 -0.87 -1.91 5.66
N PRO A 123 -0.38 -2.97 5.02
CA PRO A 123 -0.53 -3.14 3.57
C PRO A 123 -1.96 -3.50 3.12
N CYS A 124 -2.72 -4.18 3.97
CA CYS A 124 -4.03 -4.72 3.63
C CYS A 124 -4.87 -4.95 4.90
N ASP A 125 -6.11 -5.46 4.79
CA ASP A 125 -6.92 -5.72 5.98
C ASP A 125 -6.42 -7.01 6.64
N LEU A 126 -5.95 -6.91 7.88
CA LEU A 126 -5.30 -7.97 8.63
C LEU A 126 -6.06 -8.29 9.91
N LEU A 127 -6.26 -9.56 10.20
CA LEU A 127 -6.76 -10.05 11.49
C LEU A 127 -5.60 -10.28 12.45
N LEU A 128 -5.65 -9.68 13.62
CA LEU A 128 -4.60 -9.76 14.64
C LEU A 128 -4.68 -11.10 15.37
N LEU A 129 -3.78 -12.02 15.05
CA LEU A 129 -3.75 -13.34 15.69
C LEU A 129 -3.03 -13.28 17.03
N ARG A 130 -1.86 -12.63 17.09
CA ARG A 130 -0.99 -12.62 18.29
C ARG A 130 -0.23 -11.31 18.44
N GLY A 131 -0.09 -10.88 19.69
CA GLY A 131 0.58 -9.64 20.05
C GLY A 131 -0.36 -8.43 19.87
N PRO A 132 -0.70 -7.69 20.94
CA PRO A 132 -1.51 -6.49 20.81
C PRO A 132 -0.71 -5.34 20.19
N CYS A 133 -1.41 -4.41 19.55
CA CYS A 133 -0.78 -3.23 18.95
C CYS A 133 -1.64 -1.98 19.09
N VAL A 134 -1.02 -0.83 18.89
CA VAL A 134 -1.63 0.49 18.92
C VAL A 134 -1.57 1.05 17.51
N VAL A 135 -2.72 1.38 16.96
CA VAL A 135 -2.83 1.86 15.58
C VAL A 135 -3.42 3.26 15.53
N ASP A 136 -2.90 4.04 14.60
CA ASP A 136 -3.47 5.31 14.18
C ASP A 136 -4.32 5.06 12.94
N GLU A 137 -5.63 5.26 13.08
CA GLU A 137 -6.63 5.09 12.02
C GLU A 137 -7.11 6.43 11.44
N SER A 138 -6.45 7.55 11.80
CA SER A 138 -6.86 8.91 11.41
C SER A 138 -7.03 9.09 9.90
N MET A 139 -6.22 8.40 9.08
CA MET A 139 -6.32 8.44 7.62
C MET A 139 -7.61 7.81 7.07
N LEU A 140 -8.24 6.87 7.78
CA LEU A 140 -9.43 6.15 7.33
C LEU A 140 -10.71 6.60 8.03
N THR A 141 -10.66 6.81 9.34
CA THR A 141 -11.83 7.13 10.15
C THR A 141 -11.96 8.62 10.45
N GLY A 142 -10.85 9.38 10.35
CA GLY A 142 -10.78 10.77 10.80
C GLY A 142 -10.72 10.93 12.32
N GLU A 143 -10.68 9.82 13.08
CA GLU A 143 -10.47 9.85 14.53
C GLU A 143 -8.99 10.09 14.83
N SER A 144 -8.67 11.13 15.61
CA SER A 144 -7.28 11.52 15.91
C SER A 144 -6.66 10.75 17.08
N VAL A 145 -7.44 9.95 17.80
CA VAL A 145 -6.98 9.20 18.96
C VAL A 145 -6.54 7.80 18.51
N PRO A 146 -5.29 7.39 18.81
CA PRO A 146 -4.84 6.03 18.53
C PRO A 146 -5.70 4.99 19.23
N GLN A 147 -6.00 3.90 18.52
CA GLN A 147 -6.84 2.81 18.99
C GLN A 147 -5.97 1.62 19.41
N MET A 148 -6.28 1.03 20.55
CA MET A 148 -5.66 -0.22 21.02
C MET A 148 -6.34 -1.42 20.35
N LYS A 149 -5.55 -2.33 19.80
CA LYS A 149 -6.00 -3.55 19.14
C LYS A 149 -5.54 -4.77 19.91
N GLU A 150 -6.44 -5.72 20.07
CA GLU A 150 -6.23 -6.92 20.86
C GLU A 150 -6.11 -8.15 19.95
N SER A 151 -5.20 -9.05 20.31
CA SER A 151 -5.04 -10.32 19.61
C SER A 151 -6.12 -11.32 19.99
N LEU A 152 -6.46 -12.22 19.07
CA LEU A 152 -7.43 -13.30 19.32
C LEU A 152 -6.97 -14.37 20.32
N GLU A 153 -5.77 -14.26 20.90
CA GLU A 153 -5.24 -15.25 21.86
C GLU A 153 -6.12 -15.48 23.10
N ALA A 154 -6.87 -14.47 23.53
CA ALA A 154 -7.75 -14.53 24.70
C ALA A 154 -9.22 -14.84 24.35
N VAL A 155 -9.55 -14.98 23.07
CA VAL A 155 -10.92 -15.22 22.61
C VAL A 155 -11.21 -16.72 22.58
N GLU A 156 -12.41 -17.10 23.03
CA GLU A 156 -12.88 -18.49 22.98
C GLU A 156 -12.95 -18.99 21.53
N LEU A 157 -12.32 -20.13 21.25
CA LEU A 157 -12.21 -20.72 19.91
C LEU A 157 -13.56 -21.10 19.27
N ASP A 158 -14.61 -21.25 20.08
CA ASP A 158 -15.94 -21.67 19.63
C ASP A 158 -16.85 -20.49 19.24
N ARG A 159 -16.36 -19.25 19.40
CA ARG A 159 -17.10 -18.05 19.01
C ARG A 159 -16.85 -17.72 17.53
N TYR A 160 -17.93 -17.54 16.77
CA TYR A 160 -17.85 -17.03 15.41
C TYR A 160 -17.33 -15.58 15.41
N LEU A 161 -16.31 -15.31 14.60
CA LEU A 161 -15.79 -13.96 14.38
C LEU A 161 -16.83 -13.16 13.58
N ASP A 162 -17.46 -12.18 14.22
CA ASP A 162 -18.33 -11.24 13.54
C ASP A 162 -17.51 -10.04 13.05
N LEU A 163 -17.20 -10.02 11.76
CA LEU A 163 -16.43 -8.95 11.13
C LEU A 163 -17.07 -7.56 11.21
N THR A 164 -18.33 -7.43 11.63
CA THR A 164 -18.94 -6.12 11.84
C THR A 164 -18.64 -5.56 13.23
N THR A 165 -18.67 -6.40 14.25
CA THR A 165 -18.47 -6.01 15.65
C THR A 165 -17.01 -6.16 16.08
N ASP A 166 -16.41 -7.31 15.76
CA ASP A 166 -15.08 -7.71 16.23
C ASP A 166 -13.94 -7.03 15.43
N ALA A 167 -14.24 -6.52 14.23
CA ALA A 167 -13.23 -5.85 13.40
C ALA A 167 -12.67 -4.58 14.04
N LYS A 168 -13.44 -3.88 14.88
CA LYS A 168 -12.94 -2.67 15.54
C LYS A 168 -11.82 -2.98 16.54
N LEU A 169 -11.82 -4.16 17.16
CA LEU A 169 -10.84 -4.55 18.18
C LEU A 169 -9.72 -5.44 17.63
N HIS A 170 -10.04 -6.33 16.68
CA HIS A 170 -9.14 -7.39 16.25
C HIS A 170 -8.62 -7.24 14.81
N VAL A 171 -9.11 -6.26 14.05
CA VAL A 171 -8.67 -6.04 12.65
C VAL A 171 -7.86 -4.75 12.53
N LEU A 172 -6.74 -4.85 11.82
CA LEU A 172 -5.94 -3.75 11.34
C LEU A 172 -6.35 -3.46 9.90
N PHE A 173 -6.73 -2.23 9.61
CA PHE A 173 -7.17 -1.85 8.27
C PHE A 173 -5.97 -1.41 7.41
N GLY A 174 -6.01 -1.75 6.12
CA GLY A 174 -4.99 -1.30 5.18
C GLY A 174 -4.91 0.23 5.13
N GLY A 175 -3.69 0.79 5.19
CA GLY A 175 -3.44 2.24 5.24
C GLY A 175 -3.37 2.84 6.64
N THR A 176 -3.60 2.06 7.70
CA THR A 176 -3.39 2.51 9.09
C THR A 176 -1.92 2.44 9.48
N LYS A 177 -1.52 3.21 10.49
CA LYS A 177 -0.13 3.25 10.97
C LYS A 177 0.00 2.53 12.31
N VAL A 178 0.88 1.54 12.41
CA VAL A 178 1.17 0.87 13.69
C VAL A 178 2.14 1.73 14.48
N VAL A 179 1.62 2.45 15.47
CA VAL A 179 2.40 3.36 16.33
C VAL A 179 3.29 2.57 17.29
N GLN A 180 2.74 1.50 17.86
CA GLN A 180 3.41 0.64 18.82
C GLN A 180 2.88 -0.79 18.70
N HIS A 181 3.71 -1.78 18.98
CA HIS A 181 3.31 -3.17 19.09
C HIS A 181 3.98 -3.81 20.30
N THR A 182 3.32 -4.82 20.87
CA THR A 182 3.89 -5.65 21.93
C THR A 182 4.14 -7.04 21.37
N PRO A 183 5.37 -7.55 21.47
CA PRO A 183 5.69 -8.86 20.93
C PRO A 183 4.90 -9.97 21.65
N PRO A 184 4.49 -11.04 20.95
CA PRO A 184 3.79 -12.16 21.58
C PRO A 184 4.56 -12.73 22.79
N SER A 185 3.87 -13.22 23.82
CA SER A 185 4.51 -13.70 25.08
C SER A 185 5.23 -15.05 24.92
N LYS A 186 6.52 -15.14 25.30
CA LYS A 186 7.39 -16.32 25.10
C LYS A 186 6.86 -17.60 25.77
N THR A 187 5.97 -17.46 26.75
CA THR A 187 5.37 -18.57 27.49
C THR A 187 4.26 -19.29 26.74
N VAL A 188 3.61 -18.64 25.75
CA VAL A 188 2.47 -19.22 25.04
C VAL A 188 2.94 -19.87 23.73
N THR A 189 2.76 -21.18 23.62
CA THR A 189 3.10 -21.97 22.42
C THR A 189 2.43 -21.39 21.18
N GLY A 190 3.19 -21.21 20.10
CA GLY A 190 2.65 -20.88 18.78
C GLY A 190 3.61 -20.04 17.95
N LEU A 191 3.13 -19.60 16.78
CA LEU A 191 3.95 -18.94 15.79
C LEU A 191 4.48 -17.58 16.30
N ARG A 192 5.74 -17.30 15.98
CA ARG A 192 6.44 -16.04 16.24
C ARG A 192 7.18 -15.60 15.01
N ALA A 193 7.13 -14.30 14.73
CA ALA A 193 7.94 -13.69 13.72
C ALA A 193 9.37 -13.41 14.23
N PRO A 194 10.40 -13.55 13.38
CA PRO A 194 11.81 -13.30 13.72
C PRO A 194 12.10 -11.84 14.08
N ASP A 195 11.26 -10.90 13.65
CA ASP A 195 11.33 -9.47 13.94
C ASP A 195 10.59 -9.08 15.24
N ASN A 196 10.02 -10.05 15.96
CA ASN A 196 9.16 -9.85 17.12
C ASN A 196 7.89 -9.02 16.83
N GLY A 197 7.47 -8.91 15.57
CA GLY A 197 6.23 -8.25 15.21
C GLY A 197 4.98 -9.02 15.65
N CYS A 198 3.83 -8.34 15.56
CA CYS A 198 2.52 -8.95 15.69
C CYS A 198 2.31 -9.98 14.58
N VAL A 199 1.68 -11.11 14.90
CA VAL A 199 1.33 -12.13 13.92
C VAL A 199 -0.10 -11.85 13.46
N CYS A 200 -0.28 -11.67 12.16
CA CYS A 200 -1.57 -11.34 11.58
C CYS A 200 -1.94 -12.30 10.44
N TYR A 201 -3.23 -12.44 10.19
CA TYR A 201 -3.80 -13.21 9.10
C TYR A 201 -4.41 -12.28 8.05
N VAL A 202 -4.10 -12.49 6.78
CA VAL A 202 -4.58 -11.62 5.70
C VAL A 202 -6.06 -11.92 5.41
N LEU A 203 -6.93 -10.93 5.63
CA LEU A 203 -8.37 -11.05 5.35
C LEU A 203 -8.72 -10.60 3.94
N ARG A 204 -8.29 -9.39 3.55
CA ARG A 204 -8.64 -8.80 2.25
C ARG A 204 -7.46 -8.02 1.72
N THR A 205 -7.23 -8.12 0.42
CA THR A 205 -6.17 -7.39 -0.29
C THR A 205 -6.76 -6.49 -1.38
N ASN A 206 -5.96 -5.55 -1.88
CA ASN A 206 -6.31 -4.66 -3.01
C ASN A 206 -7.64 -3.91 -2.80
N PHE A 207 -8.48 -3.82 -3.84
CA PHE A 207 -9.76 -3.08 -3.82
C PHE A 207 -10.83 -3.66 -2.89
N ASN A 208 -10.58 -4.81 -2.25
CA ASN A 208 -11.50 -5.41 -1.29
C ASN A 208 -11.26 -4.92 0.14
N THR A 209 -10.14 -4.24 0.42
CA THR A 209 -9.85 -3.64 1.73
C THR A 209 -10.78 -2.46 2.01
N ALA A 210 -10.86 -2.00 3.27
CA ALA A 210 -11.65 -0.82 3.62
C ALA A 210 -11.21 0.42 2.81
N GLN A 211 -9.91 0.69 2.77
CA GLN A 211 -9.31 1.77 1.98
C GLN A 211 -9.51 1.56 0.47
N GLY A 212 -9.33 0.33 -0.01
CA GLY A 212 -9.45 -0.03 -1.42
C GLY A 212 -10.87 0.18 -1.95
N LYS A 213 -11.89 -0.13 -1.15
CA LYS A 213 -13.30 0.13 -1.48
C LYS A 213 -13.59 1.63 -1.58
N LEU A 214 -13.08 2.43 -0.64
CA LEU A 214 -13.22 3.89 -0.68
C LEU A 214 -12.57 4.46 -1.95
N LEU A 215 -11.33 4.06 -2.23
CA LEU A 215 -10.57 4.49 -3.39
C LEU A 215 -11.25 4.08 -4.71
N ARG A 216 -11.83 2.87 -4.78
CA ARG A 216 -12.63 2.41 -5.93
C ARG A 216 -13.84 3.30 -6.17
N THR A 217 -14.57 3.65 -5.11
CA THR A 217 -15.74 4.54 -5.20
C THR A 217 -15.34 5.92 -5.69
N ILE A 218 -14.19 6.47 -5.25
CA ILE A 218 -13.68 7.76 -5.74
C ILE A 218 -13.29 7.65 -7.22
N LEU A 219 -12.51 6.62 -7.60
CA LEU A 219 -12.01 6.44 -8.96
C LEU A 219 -13.10 6.24 -10.01
N TYR A 220 -14.18 5.54 -9.64
CA TYR A 220 -15.26 5.19 -10.56
C TYR A 220 -16.56 5.98 -10.32
N GLY A 221 -16.64 6.74 -9.22
CA GLY A 221 -17.78 7.59 -8.88
C GLY A 221 -17.65 9.03 -9.37
N VAL A 222 -16.42 9.49 -9.64
CA VAL A 222 -16.18 10.79 -10.26
C VAL A 222 -15.98 10.55 -11.76
N SER A 223 -16.86 11.12 -12.59
CA SER A 223 -16.60 11.20 -14.04
C SER A 223 -15.24 11.86 -14.18
N ARG A 224 -14.26 11.16 -14.79
CA ARG A 224 -12.95 11.73 -15.04
C ARG A 224 -13.14 12.95 -15.93
N VAL A 225 -13.23 14.12 -15.31
CA VAL A 225 -12.90 15.36 -15.99
C VAL A 225 -11.39 15.25 -16.16
N THR A 226 -10.96 14.65 -17.27
CA THR A 226 -9.58 14.71 -17.73
C THR A 226 -9.32 16.18 -18.04
N ALA A 227 -9.08 16.94 -16.99
CA ALA A 227 -8.71 18.33 -17.06
C ALA A 227 -7.26 18.30 -17.54
N ASN A 228 -7.09 18.33 -18.86
CA ASN A 228 -5.85 18.69 -19.49
C ASN A 228 -5.54 20.13 -19.05
N ASN A 229 -4.93 20.27 -17.87
CA ASN A 229 -4.77 21.55 -17.23
C ASN A 229 -3.60 22.28 -17.89
N LEU A 230 -3.96 23.13 -18.85
CA LEU A 230 -3.08 24.14 -19.43
C LEU A 230 -2.37 24.96 -18.34
N GLU A 231 -3.01 25.15 -17.18
CA GLU A 231 -2.45 25.77 -15.98
C GLU A 231 -1.23 25.01 -15.43
N THR A 232 -1.27 23.68 -15.42
CA THR A 232 -0.14 22.85 -14.97
C THR A 232 1.06 23.00 -15.92
N PHE A 233 0.81 23.04 -17.23
CA PHE A 233 1.87 23.26 -18.21
C PHE A 233 2.44 24.68 -18.13
N ALA A 234 1.60 25.69 -17.91
CA ALA A 234 2.01 27.07 -17.71
C ALA A 234 2.88 27.24 -16.44
N PHE A 235 2.54 26.56 -15.34
CA PHE A 235 3.34 26.56 -14.11
C PHE A 235 4.72 25.93 -14.32
N ILE A 236 4.81 24.79 -15.02
CA ILE A 236 6.09 24.15 -15.36
C ILE A 236 6.94 25.08 -16.23
N LEU A 237 6.33 25.72 -17.24
CA LEU A 237 7.02 26.66 -18.13
C LEU A 237 7.54 27.89 -17.37
N PHE A 238 6.77 28.39 -16.40
CA PHE A 238 7.18 29.49 -15.55
C PHE A 238 8.41 29.14 -14.69
N LEU A 239 8.43 27.97 -14.06
CA LEU A 239 9.60 27.50 -13.30
C LEU A 239 10.83 27.29 -14.19
N LEU A 240 10.64 26.80 -15.42
CA LEU A 240 11.71 26.62 -16.40
C LEU A 240 12.42 27.94 -16.72
N ILE A 241 11.68 29.05 -16.85
CA ILE A 241 12.25 30.38 -17.13
C ILE A 241 13.20 30.80 -16.01
N PHE A 242 12.80 30.64 -14.74
CA PHE A 242 13.66 30.96 -13.60
C PHE A 242 14.90 30.06 -13.55
N ALA A 243 14.75 28.77 -13.85
CA ALA A 243 15.87 27.84 -13.88
C ALA A 243 16.90 28.23 -14.97
N ILE A 244 16.45 28.59 -16.18
CA ILE A 244 17.32 29.03 -17.27
C ILE A 244 17.97 30.38 -16.94
N ALA A 245 17.23 31.32 -16.34
CA ALA A 245 17.78 32.60 -15.91
C ALA A 245 18.88 32.42 -14.84
N ALA A 246 18.65 31.57 -13.84
CA ALA A 246 19.63 31.24 -12.82
C ALA A 246 20.86 30.53 -13.42
N ALA A 247 20.65 29.54 -14.29
CA ALA A 247 21.73 28.81 -14.96
C ALA A 247 22.58 29.73 -15.87
N SER A 248 21.94 30.63 -16.63
CA SER A 248 22.66 31.60 -17.47
C SER A 248 23.43 32.63 -16.65
N TYR A 249 22.86 33.12 -15.54
CA TYR A 249 23.57 33.99 -14.59
C TYR A 249 24.82 33.30 -14.01
N VAL A 250 24.69 32.06 -13.54
CA VAL A 250 25.81 31.27 -13.01
C VAL A 250 26.85 31.00 -14.09
N TRP A 251 26.44 30.68 -15.32
CA TRP A 251 27.35 30.44 -16.44
C TRP A 251 28.18 31.68 -16.80
N VAL A 252 27.55 32.86 -16.84
CA VAL A 252 28.23 34.13 -17.13
C VAL A 252 29.21 34.47 -16.01
N LYS A 253 28.78 34.38 -14.74
CA LYS A 253 29.70 34.60 -13.60
C LYS A 253 30.82 33.58 -13.55
N GLY A 254 30.56 32.31 -13.86
CA GLY A 254 31.57 31.25 -13.90
C GLY A 254 32.62 31.51 -14.97
N LYS A 255 32.22 31.91 -16.19
CA LYS A 255 33.17 32.28 -17.25
C LYS A 255 33.98 33.54 -16.91
N PHE A 256 33.35 34.52 -16.27
CA PHE A 256 34.02 35.75 -15.86
C PHE A 256 35.02 35.51 -14.71
N GLY A 257 34.69 34.64 -13.76
CA GLY A 257 35.60 34.18 -12.71
C GLY A 257 36.82 33.43 -13.26
N LEU A 258 36.60 32.55 -14.25
CA LEU A 258 37.70 31.79 -14.88
C LEU A 258 38.70 32.67 -15.65
N GLN A 259 38.27 33.83 -16.17
CA GLN A 259 39.15 34.78 -16.86
C GLN A 259 39.95 35.69 -15.91
N LEU A 260 39.54 35.83 -14.65
CA LEU A 260 40.20 36.65 -13.64
C LEU A 260 41.18 35.87 -12.76
N GLY A 261 41.33 34.56 -12.96
CA GLY A 261 42.39 33.76 -12.34
C GLY A 261 42.35 33.68 -10.81
N VAL A 262 41.17 33.45 -10.24
CA VAL A 262 41.02 32.93 -8.87
C VAL A 262 40.40 31.54 -8.95
#